data_AF-T1GQ56-F1
#
_entry.id   AF-T1GQ56-F1
#
_cell.length_a   1.000
_cell.length_b   1.000
_cell.length_c   1.000
_cell.angle_alpha   90.00
_cell.angle_beta   90.00
_cell.angle_gamma   90.00
#
_symmetry.space_group_name_H-M   'P 1'
#
loop_
_entity.id
_entity.type
_entity.pdbx_description
1 polymer ?
#
loop_
_entity_poly.entity_id
_entity_poly.type
_entity_poly.pdbx_seq_one_letter_code
_entity_poly.pdbx_strand_id
1 'polypeptide(L)'
;MKKLVILLGLLQLVNCGEKYLRLYAPPRSTDPCYTDEGKAQKCIPDFVNAAYGAPVTASSTCGQRGPEKFCDLDNPSQCYTCENTSPRRKYSSTALTDLNNPNNVTCWRSEILQPSKSAAINLNSNSNSNSIQSSPLSQSSLTLNTKIHLDNITLTLSLGKAYELTYVSLQFCPKAIKPDSLAILKSMDFGRTWQPFQYYSSQCRQIYGRPNRETIQKSNEQEARCTDSHKYDGGSNMARGSRIAFSTLEGRPSARDFDSSKSLQEWVTATDIRVIFHRLQMPQDVAAYDDDDDGKMRTTMRRMKRIVQKMMTMICCTRIIARRITMIIP
;
A
#
# COMPACT_ATOMS: atom_id res chain seq x y z
N MET A 1 -17.96 -37.10 -78.34
CA MET A 1 -19.21 -36.51 -77.81
C MET A 1 -18.95 -36.04 -76.38
N LYS A 2 -19.16 -34.76 -76.05
CA LYS A 2 -20.18 -34.26 -75.08
C LYS A 2 -20.15 -35.02 -73.73
N LYS A 3 -19.87 -34.45 -72.54
CA LYS A 3 -19.83 -33.05 -72.01
C LYS A 3 -18.75 -33.00 -70.91
N LEU A 4 -17.88 -31.99 -70.78
CA LEU A 4 -18.08 -30.71 -70.09
C LEU A 4 -19.01 -30.73 -68.85
N VAL A 5 -18.42 -30.90 -67.66
CA VAL A 5 -18.96 -30.36 -66.40
C VAL A 5 -17.81 -29.68 -65.67
N ILE A 6 -18.00 -28.40 -65.35
CA ILE A 6 -17.04 -27.56 -64.64
C ILE A 6 -17.23 -27.80 -63.14
N LEU A 7 -16.18 -28.20 -62.42
CA LEU A 7 -16.16 -28.14 -60.97
C LEU A 7 -15.13 -27.09 -60.52
N LEU A 8 -15.65 -25.97 -60.01
CA LEU A 8 -14.87 -24.86 -59.49
C LEU A 8 -14.30 -25.18 -58.10
N GLY A 9 -13.03 -24.84 -57.88
CA GLY A 9 -12.59 -24.21 -56.64
C GLY A 9 -12.51 -25.07 -55.36
N LEU A 10 -11.61 -26.04 -55.31
CA LEU A 10 -11.05 -26.55 -54.05
C LEU A 10 -9.52 -26.58 -54.10
N LEU A 11 -8.91 -25.39 -53.98
CA LEU A 11 -7.47 -25.21 -53.77
C LEU A 11 -7.18 -23.92 -52.99
N GLN A 12 -7.86 -23.76 -51.85
CA GLN A 12 -7.40 -22.89 -50.77
C GLN A 12 -6.50 -23.75 -49.86
N LEU A 13 -5.20 -23.78 -50.18
CA LEU A 13 -4.21 -24.30 -49.25
C LEU A 13 -4.26 -23.47 -47.98
N VAL A 14 -4.41 -24.15 -46.84
CA VAL A 14 -4.49 -23.54 -45.51
C VAL A 14 -3.16 -22.85 -45.19
N ASN A 15 -3.05 -21.56 -45.49
CA ASN A 15 -1.93 -20.72 -45.09
C ASN A 15 -2.36 -19.73 -44.00
N CYS A 16 -2.71 -20.26 -42.83
CA CYS A 16 -3.03 -19.49 -41.63
C CYS A 16 -2.14 -20.00 -40.47
N GLY A 17 -0.85 -19.66 -40.51
CA GLY A 17 0.16 -20.22 -39.60
C GLY A 17 1.37 -19.36 -39.26
N GLU A 18 1.54 -18.15 -39.83
CA GLU A 18 2.76 -17.33 -39.65
C GLU A 18 2.53 -15.96 -38.97
N LYS A 19 1.52 -15.82 -38.10
CA LYS A 19 1.30 -14.56 -37.33
C LYS A 19 1.43 -14.68 -35.80
N TYR A 20 1.76 -15.87 -35.27
CA TYR A 20 1.81 -16.11 -33.82
C TYR A 20 3.17 -16.56 -33.25
N LEU A 21 4.23 -16.64 -34.07
CA LEU A 21 5.60 -16.99 -33.63
C LEU A 21 6.61 -15.86 -33.87
N ARG A 22 6.32 -14.67 -33.35
CA ARG A 22 7.32 -13.60 -33.10
C ARG A 22 7.27 -13.08 -31.67
N LEU A 23 7.30 -14.00 -30.70
CA LEU A 23 7.55 -13.66 -29.28
C LEU A 23 9.03 -13.49 -28.94
N TYR A 24 9.93 -13.73 -29.90
CA TYR A 24 11.33 -13.32 -29.80
C TYR A 24 11.64 -12.41 -31.00
N ALA A 25 11.97 -11.16 -30.72
CA ALA A 25 12.75 -10.39 -31.68
C ALA A 25 14.10 -11.11 -31.85
N PRO A 26 14.65 -11.23 -33.07
CA PRO A 26 16.02 -11.69 -33.22
C PRO A 26 16.94 -10.76 -32.40
N PRO A 27 17.99 -11.28 -31.75
CA PRO A 27 18.94 -10.43 -31.03
C PRO A 27 19.48 -9.39 -32.01
N ARG A 28 19.25 -8.11 -31.73
CA ARG A 28 19.89 -7.03 -32.48
C ARG A 28 21.39 -7.15 -32.20
N SER A 29 22.16 -7.57 -33.21
CA SER A 29 23.61 -7.68 -33.12
C SER A 29 24.30 -6.32 -33.16
N THR A 30 23.55 -5.24 -33.42
CA THR A 30 23.99 -3.85 -33.36
C THR A 30 23.61 -3.22 -32.03
N ASP A 31 24.56 -2.47 -31.45
CA ASP A 31 24.37 -1.74 -30.20
C ASP A 31 23.31 -0.64 -30.38
N PRO A 32 22.20 -0.64 -29.60
CA PRO A 32 21.13 0.35 -29.74
C PRO A 32 21.58 1.79 -29.46
N CYS A 33 22.73 2.00 -28.81
CA CYS A 33 23.32 3.33 -28.58
C CYS A 33 23.96 3.95 -29.84
N TYR A 34 23.99 3.23 -30.97
CA TYR A 34 24.50 3.74 -32.25
C TYR A 34 23.48 3.53 -33.38
N THR A 35 23.49 4.42 -34.37
CA THR A 35 22.78 4.22 -35.64
C THR A 35 23.55 3.22 -36.51
N ASP A 36 22.92 2.71 -37.58
CA ASP A 36 23.58 1.78 -38.51
C ASP A 36 24.77 2.43 -39.25
N GLU A 37 24.83 3.77 -39.31
CA GLU A 37 25.99 4.54 -39.80
C GLU A 37 27.06 4.80 -38.71
N GLY A 38 26.93 4.21 -37.53
CA GLY A 38 27.88 4.33 -36.42
C GLY A 38 27.81 5.65 -35.63
N LYS A 39 26.77 6.47 -35.82
CA LYS A 39 26.60 7.72 -35.03
C LYS A 39 25.99 7.41 -33.68
N ALA A 40 26.53 8.01 -32.61
CA ALA A 40 25.96 7.87 -31.27
C ALA A 40 24.54 8.48 -31.19
N GLN A 41 23.64 7.78 -30.51
CA GLN A 41 22.25 8.20 -30.25
C GLN A 41 21.84 7.90 -28.79
N LYS A 42 20.72 8.48 -28.34
CA LYS A 42 20.18 8.21 -27.00
C LYS A 42 19.62 6.79 -26.93
N CYS A 43 20.25 5.95 -26.12
CA CYS A 43 19.72 4.66 -25.68
C CYS A 43 19.21 4.77 -24.24
N ILE A 44 18.11 4.08 -23.93
CA ILE A 44 17.55 3.93 -22.58
C ILE A 44 17.53 2.42 -22.29
N PRO A 45 17.91 1.98 -21.07
CA PRO A 45 17.79 0.57 -20.68
C PRO A 45 16.35 0.04 -20.77
N ASP A 46 16.17 -1.28 -20.74
CA ASP A 46 14.84 -1.87 -20.66
C ASP A 46 14.15 -1.58 -19.31
N PHE A 47 12.83 -1.36 -19.37
CA PHE A 47 11.95 -1.21 -18.20
C PHE A 47 11.98 -2.47 -17.33
N VAL A 48 12.52 -2.36 -16.11
CA VAL A 48 12.62 -3.49 -15.15
C VAL A 48 11.92 -3.23 -13.83
N ASN A 49 11.49 -4.30 -13.15
CA ASN A 49 11.06 -4.23 -11.76
C ASN A 49 12.28 -4.30 -10.82
N ALA A 50 12.91 -3.17 -10.48
CA ALA A 50 14.10 -3.17 -9.60
C ALA A 50 13.82 -3.59 -8.16
N ALA A 51 12.54 -3.69 -7.76
CA ALA A 51 12.20 -4.32 -6.49
C ALA A 51 12.37 -5.85 -6.53
N TYR A 52 12.40 -6.51 -7.69
CA TYR A 52 12.45 -7.97 -7.79
C TYR A 52 13.75 -8.55 -7.20
N GLY A 53 13.62 -9.47 -6.25
CA GLY A 53 14.74 -10.09 -5.53
C GLY A 53 15.53 -9.14 -4.60
N ALA A 54 15.21 -7.85 -4.59
CA ALA A 54 15.93 -6.86 -3.79
C ALA A 54 15.60 -6.99 -2.29
N PRO A 55 16.58 -6.71 -1.40
CA PRO A 55 16.42 -6.89 0.04
C PRO A 55 15.47 -5.85 0.64
N VAL A 56 14.51 -6.30 1.45
CA VAL A 56 13.60 -5.43 2.21
C VAL A 56 13.79 -5.63 3.71
N THR A 57 14.15 -4.56 4.40
CA THR A 57 14.19 -4.48 5.86
C THR A 57 12.86 -3.98 6.39
N ALA A 58 12.17 -4.79 7.19
CA ALA A 58 10.93 -4.42 7.87
C ALA A 58 11.22 -4.12 9.35
N SER A 59 10.63 -3.06 9.92
CA SER A 59 10.79 -2.75 11.36
C SER A 59 10.06 -3.70 12.30
N SER A 60 9.17 -4.54 11.76
CA SER A 60 8.40 -5.54 12.49
C SER A 60 8.11 -6.71 11.55
N THR A 61 8.19 -7.96 12.00
CA THR A 61 7.77 -9.14 11.22
C THR A 61 7.31 -10.21 12.19
N CYS A 62 6.11 -10.77 11.98
CA CYS A 62 5.57 -11.73 12.93
C CYS A 62 6.42 -13.01 13.01
N GLY A 63 6.35 -13.68 14.16
CA GLY A 63 7.08 -14.92 14.40
C GLY A 63 8.55 -14.72 14.81
N GLN A 64 9.02 -13.47 14.93
CA GLN A 64 10.38 -13.16 15.39
C GLN A 64 10.59 -13.42 16.89
N ARG A 65 9.57 -13.11 17.72
CA ARG A 65 9.61 -13.28 19.19
C ARG A 65 8.94 -14.56 19.70
N GLY A 66 8.46 -15.42 18.79
CA GLY A 66 7.72 -16.64 19.09
C GLY A 66 6.44 -16.77 18.23
N PRO A 67 5.70 -17.88 18.34
CA PRO A 67 4.50 -18.11 17.51
C PRO A 67 3.36 -17.13 17.84
N GLU A 68 2.90 -16.37 16.85
CA GLU A 68 1.83 -15.38 16.99
C GLU A 68 0.53 -15.84 16.33
N LYS A 69 -0.59 -15.85 17.06
CA LYS A 69 -1.90 -16.20 16.50
C LYS A 69 -2.57 -15.01 15.83
N PHE A 70 -3.11 -15.21 14.64
CA PHE A 70 -3.76 -14.16 13.86
C PHE A 70 -5.06 -14.62 13.20
N CYS A 71 -6.11 -13.80 13.26
CA CYS A 71 -7.41 -14.10 12.65
C CYS A 71 -7.75 -13.07 11.56
N ASP A 72 -8.46 -13.49 10.52
CA ASP A 72 -8.96 -12.58 9.47
C ASP A 72 -10.21 -11.82 9.96
N LEU A 73 -10.42 -10.61 9.45
CA LEU A 73 -11.51 -9.74 9.95
C LEU A 73 -12.89 -10.16 9.44
N ASP A 74 -12.96 -10.73 8.24
CA ASP A 74 -14.21 -11.21 7.65
C ASP A 74 -14.66 -12.57 8.27
N ASN A 75 -13.76 -13.29 8.93
CA ASN A 75 -14.07 -14.49 9.72
C ASN A 75 -13.20 -14.56 11.00
N PRO A 76 -13.60 -13.89 12.09
CA PRO A 76 -12.81 -13.81 13.31
C PRO A 76 -12.65 -15.16 14.03
N SER A 77 -13.44 -16.17 13.67
CA SER A 77 -13.32 -17.55 14.20
C SER A 77 -12.21 -18.35 13.51
N GLN A 78 -11.75 -17.92 12.33
CA GLN A 78 -10.67 -18.58 11.59
C GLN A 78 -9.34 -17.89 11.89
N CYS A 79 -8.57 -18.49 12.79
CA CYS A 79 -7.26 -18.02 13.20
C CYS A 79 -6.14 -18.96 12.73
N TYR A 80 -5.07 -18.37 12.22
CA TYR A 80 -3.83 -19.00 11.80
C TYR A 80 -2.71 -18.68 12.81
N THR A 81 -1.55 -19.31 12.66
CA THR A 81 -0.34 -18.99 13.45
C THR A 81 0.78 -18.55 12.51
N CYS A 82 1.43 -17.43 12.82
CA CYS A 82 2.68 -16.99 12.21
C CYS A 82 3.87 -17.47 13.04
N GLU A 83 4.87 -18.07 12.39
CA GLU A 83 6.03 -18.65 13.05
C GLU A 83 7.22 -18.73 12.07
N ASN A 84 8.43 -18.39 12.53
CA ASN A 84 9.62 -18.37 11.68
C ASN A 84 10.26 -19.76 11.45
N THR A 85 9.89 -20.77 12.24
CA THR A 85 10.41 -22.16 12.16
C THR A 85 9.82 -22.94 10.98
N SER A 86 8.55 -22.68 10.64
CA SER A 86 7.76 -23.47 9.70
C SER A 86 7.59 -22.72 8.38
N PRO A 87 8.11 -23.21 7.23
CA PRO A 87 8.03 -22.49 5.96
C PRO A 87 6.60 -22.11 5.53
N ARG A 88 5.60 -22.95 5.83
CA ARG A 88 4.18 -22.68 5.54
C ARG A 88 3.52 -21.63 6.44
N ARG A 89 4.20 -21.15 7.49
CA ARG A 89 3.72 -20.17 8.48
C ARG A 89 4.63 -18.95 8.61
N LYS A 90 5.66 -18.85 7.76
CA LYS A 90 6.65 -17.79 7.76
C LYS A 90 6.24 -16.67 6.81
N TYR A 91 6.11 -15.45 7.35
CA TYR A 91 5.70 -14.26 6.60
C TYR A 91 6.88 -13.27 6.45
N SER A 92 7.99 -13.76 5.88
CA SER A 92 9.26 -13.04 5.71
C SER A 92 9.13 -11.78 4.84
N SER A 93 9.94 -10.74 5.10
CA SER A 93 9.98 -9.53 4.25
C SER A 93 10.46 -9.81 2.82
N THR A 94 11.17 -10.92 2.60
CA THR A 94 11.53 -11.42 1.26
C THR A 94 10.31 -11.73 0.38
N ALA A 95 9.14 -11.99 0.96
CA ALA A 95 7.89 -12.18 0.24
C ALA A 95 7.30 -10.88 -0.35
N LEU A 96 7.93 -9.72 -0.11
CA LEU A 96 7.53 -8.44 -0.73
C LEU A 96 8.09 -8.26 -2.14
N THR A 97 9.13 -9.02 -2.49
CA THR A 97 9.98 -8.80 -3.67
C THR A 97 10.20 -10.06 -4.50
N ASP A 98 9.51 -11.16 -4.17
CA ASP A 98 9.62 -12.45 -4.86
C ASP A 98 8.75 -12.55 -6.13
N LEU A 99 8.73 -13.77 -6.71
CA LEU A 99 7.91 -14.11 -7.86
C LEU A 99 6.43 -14.24 -7.46
N ASN A 100 5.69 -13.15 -7.62
CA ASN A 100 4.25 -13.14 -7.36
C ASN A 100 3.45 -13.98 -8.37
N ASN A 101 3.04 -15.17 -7.93
CA ASN A 101 2.03 -15.98 -8.59
C ASN A 101 0.63 -15.57 -8.08
N PRO A 102 -0.34 -15.17 -8.94
CA PRO A 102 -1.71 -14.85 -8.51
C PRO A 102 -2.43 -16.01 -7.81
N ASN A 103 -2.12 -17.26 -8.20
CA ASN A 103 -2.77 -18.47 -7.70
C ASN A 103 -2.15 -19.02 -6.41
N ASN A 104 -0.88 -18.69 -6.13
CA ASN A 104 -0.18 -19.10 -4.91
C ASN A 104 0.57 -17.90 -4.33
N VAL A 105 -0.05 -17.28 -3.33
CA VAL A 105 0.30 -15.93 -2.88
C VAL A 105 1.22 -15.97 -1.67
N THR A 106 2.45 -15.49 -1.85
CA THR A 106 3.36 -15.18 -0.75
C THR A 106 2.98 -13.83 -0.13
N CYS A 107 3.27 -13.67 1.17
CA CYS A 107 2.89 -12.49 1.96
C CYS A 107 3.93 -12.22 3.04
N TRP A 108 4.28 -10.95 3.25
CA TRP A 108 4.88 -10.48 4.50
C TRP A 108 3.79 -10.05 5.48
N ARG A 109 4.08 -10.07 6.78
CA ARG A 109 3.15 -9.69 7.86
C ARG A 109 3.93 -9.11 9.04
N SER A 110 3.50 -7.96 9.54
CA SER A 110 4.02 -7.39 10.78
C SER A 110 3.69 -8.24 12.01
N GLU A 111 4.42 -8.04 13.11
CA GLU A 111 3.97 -8.47 14.44
C GLU A 111 2.61 -7.82 14.79
N ILE A 112 1.95 -8.37 15.80
CA ILE A 112 0.79 -7.72 16.43
C ILE A 112 1.26 -6.52 17.26
N LEU A 113 0.86 -5.31 16.84
CA LEU A 113 1.06 -4.10 17.64
C LEU A 113 0.25 -4.20 18.94
N GLN A 114 0.92 -4.51 20.05
CA GLN A 114 0.31 -4.40 21.37
C GLN A 114 0.09 -2.91 21.69
N PRO A 115 -1.06 -2.52 22.27
CA PRO A 115 -1.17 -1.21 22.88
C PRO A 115 -0.14 -1.13 24.01
N SER A 116 0.71 -0.11 23.99
CA SER A 116 1.78 0.05 24.96
C SER A 116 1.24 0.04 26.39
N LYS A 117 1.96 -0.64 27.31
CA LYS A 117 1.54 -0.88 28.70
C LYS A 117 1.35 0.41 29.53
N SER A 118 1.71 1.58 28.98
CA SER A 118 1.41 2.90 29.51
C SER A 118 -0.08 3.29 29.44
N ALA A 119 -0.94 2.52 28.76
CA ALA A 119 -2.39 2.71 28.76
C ALA A 119 -3.16 1.78 29.73
N ALA A 120 -2.49 1.23 30.75
CA ALA A 120 -3.14 0.47 31.82
C ALA A 120 -3.94 1.39 32.76
N ILE A 121 -5.17 1.74 32.37
CA ILE A 121 -6.10 2.46 33.25
C ILE A 121 -6.41 1.56 34.45
N ASN A 122 -6.02 2.04 35.63
CA ASN A 122 -6.24 1.37 36.90
C ASN A 122 -7.73 1.48 37.29
N LEU A 123 -8.53 0.49 36.86
CA LEU A 123 -9.95 0.38 37.20
C LEU A 123 -10.12 -0.09 38.65
N ASN A 124 -9.89 0.79 39.61
CA ASN A 124 -10.23 0.52 41.00
C ASN A 124 -10.69 1.79 41.73
N SER A 125 -12.00 1.95 41.87
CA SER A 125 -12.63 2.89 42.80
C SER A 125 -14.03 2.36 43.13
N ASN A 126 -14.19 1.84 44.35
CA ASN A 126 -15.51 1.44 44.85
C ASN A 126 -16.47 2.63 44.84
N SER A 127 -17.68 2.40 44.33
CA SER A 127 -18.81 3.27 44.61
C SER A 127 -19.17 3.18 46.09
N ASN A 128 -18.94 4.25 46.84
CA ASN A 128 -19.76 4.60 48.00
C ASN A 128 -19.85 6.13 48.09
N SER A 129 -21.00 6.63 47.69
CA SER A 129 -21.42 8.03 47.80
C SER A 129 -21.76 8.40 49.25
N ASN A 130 -21.47 9.64 49.66
CA ASN A 130 -22.42 10.50 50.39
C ASN A 130 -21.92 11.95 50.55
N SER A 131 -22.85 12.92 50.61
CA SER A 131 -22.72 14.38 50.82
C SER A 131 -21.87 15.18 49.78
N ILE A 132 -22.34 16.21 49.07
CA ILE A 132 -23.02 17.49 49.47
C ILE A 132 -22.03 18.37 50.25
N GLN A 133 -21.61 19.59 49.86
CA GLN A 133 -22.05 20.62 48.88
C GLN A 133 -20.79 21.44 48.41
N SER A 134 -20.75 22.47 47.54
CA SER A 134 -21.70 23.26 46.71
C SER A 134 -20.96 23.98 45.55
N SER A 135 -21.70 24.73 44.69
CA SER A 135 -21.27 25.87 43.84
C SER A 135 -20.36 25.60 42.60
N PRO A 136 -20.43 26.44 41.53
CA PRO A 136 -20.12 25.97 40.16
C PRO A 136 -18.95 26.67 39.46
N LEU A 137 -18.00 25.89 38.90
CA LEU A 137 -17.20 26.25 37.70
C LEU A 137 -16.32 25.06 37.26
N SER A 138 -16.93 24.02 36.68
CA SER A 138 -16.16 22.91 36.07
C SER A 138 -16.92 22.21 34.95
N GLN A 139 -16.97 22.82 33.76
CA GLN A 139 -17.18 22.04 32.54
C GLN A 139 -15.88 21.32 32.19
N SER A 140 -15.62 20.21 32.87
CA SER A 140 -14.54 19.29 32.54
C SER A 140 -14.86 18.63 31.20
N SER A 141 -14.43 19.27 30.11
CA SER A 141 -14.42 18.65 28.79
C SER A 141 -13.45 17.47 28.82
N LEU A 142 -14.00 16.26 29.01
CA LEU A 142 -13.30 14.98 28.93
C LEU A 142 -12.88 14.73 27.47
N THR A 143 -11.91 15.51 27.00
CA THR A 143 -11.22 15.25 25.74
C THR A 143 -10.51 13.91 25.87
N LEU A 144 -11.00 12.92 25.12
CA LEU A 144 -10.39 11.60 25.01
C LEU A 144 -9.12 11.69 24.16
N ASN A 145 -8.13 12.44 24.64
CA ASN A 145 -6.79 12.57 24.07
C ASN A 145 -5.95 11.32 24.36
N THR A 146 -6.54 10.13 24.17
CA THR A 146 -5.80 8.87 24.11
C THR A 146 -5.05 8.82 22.77
N LYS A 147 -3.93 9.55 22.69
CA LYS A 147 -2.95 9.42 21.62
C LYS A 147 -2.27 8.05 21.77
N ILE A 148 -2.95 7.01 21.27
CA ILE A 148 -2.37 5.67 21.15
C ILE A 148 -1.18 5.81 20.20
N HIS A 149 0.03 5.77 20.77
CA HIS A 149 1.26 5.67 19.98
C HIS A 149 1.37 4.23 19.47
N LEU A 150 0.69 3.96 18.35
CA LEU A 150 1.03 2.82 17.51
C LEU A 150 2.36 3.14 16.85
N ASP A 151 3.36 2.30 17.06
CA ASP A 151 4.66 2.50 16.42
C ASP A 151 4.52 2.32 14.91
N ASN A 152 5.03 3.31 14.16
CA ASN A 152 4.96 3.30 12.72
C ASN A 152 5.75 2.11 12.15
N ILE A 153 5.08 1.24 11.39
CA ILE A 153 5.77 0.12 10.74
C ILE A 153 6.41 0.62 9.45
N THR A 154 7.68 0.30 9.25
CA THR A 154 8.46 0.74 8.09
C THR A 154 8.94 -0.45 7.27
N LEU A 155 8.86 -0.32 5.96
CA LEU A 155 9.51 -1.19 4.98
C LEU A 155 10.55 -0.34 4.25
N THR A 156 11.82 -0.71 4.33
CA THR A 156 12.92 -0.05 3.61
C THR A 156 13.48 -1.02 2.58
N LEU A 157 13.49 -0.61 1.31
CA LEU A 157 13.94 -1.37 0.15
C LEU A 157 15.15 -0.64 -0.45
N SER A 158 16.30 -1.31 -0.48
CA SER A 158 17.55 -0.78 -1.04
C SER A 158 17.79 -1.36 -2.43
N LEU A 159 18.00 -0.50 -3.43
CA LEU A 159 18.12 -0.90 -4.84
C LEU A 159 19.57 -1.13 -5.29
N GLY A 160 20.56 -0.75 -4.48
CA GLY A 160 21.98 -0.94 -4.73
C GLY A 160 22.61 0.00 -5.78
N LYS A 161 21.79 0.70 -6.57
CA LYS A 161 22.21 1.78 -7.49
C LYS A 161 21.10 2.83 -7.61
N ALA A 162 21.43 3.97 -8.22
CA ALA A 162 20.43 4.97 -8.58
C ALA A 162 19.56 4.46 -9.75
N TYR A 163 18.28 4.80 -9.70
CA TYR A 163 17.25 4.43 -10.65
C TYR A 163 16.28 5.58 -10.85
N GLU A 164 15.87 5.84 -12.09
CA GLU A 164 14.72 6.70 -12.38
C GLU A 164 13.43 5.88 -12.14
N LEU A 165 12.50 6.35 -11.32
CA LEU A 165 11.29 5.58 -10.99
C LEU A 165 10.07 6.09 -11.76
N THR A 166 9.38 5.21 -12.48
CA THR A 166 8.09 5.50 -13.13
C THR A 166 6.93 5.36 -12.14
N TYR A 167 6.92 4.29 -11.33
CA TYR A 167 5.91 4.10 -10.30
C TYR A 167 6.41 3.27 -9.10
N VAL A 168 5.75 3.45 -7.96
CA VAL A 168 5.85 2.57 -6.78
C VAL A 168 4.46 1.98 -6.51
N SER A 169 4.35 0.66 -6.49
CA SER A 169 3.08 -0.04 -6.27
C SER A 169 3.16 -0.96 -5.06
N LEU A 170 2.25 -0.76 -4.11
CA LEU A 170 1.98 -1.65 -3.00
C LEU A 170 0.76 -2.52 -3.31
N GLN A 171 0.97 -3.84 -3.40
CA GLN A 171 -0.12 -4.82 -3.35
C GLN A 171 -0.34 -5.23 -1.89
N PHE A 172 -1.58 -5.50 -1.50
CA PHE A 172 -1.97 -6.05 -0.20
C PHE A 172 -2.50 -7.48 -0.37
N CYS A 173 -2.38 -8.30 0.68
CA CYS A 173 -2.81 -9.70 0.62
C CYS A 173 -4.34 -9.82 0.57
N PRO A 174 -4.90 -10.96 0.09
CA PRO A 174 -6.33 -11.21 0.20
C PRO A 174 -6.81 -11.04 1.65
N LYS A 175 -7.97 -10.41 1.85
CA LYS A 175 -8.56 -10.05 3.15
C LYS A 175 -7.75 -9.06 4.02
N ALA A 176 -6.58 -8.61 3.58
CA ALA A 176 -5.88 -7.52 4.25
C ALA A 176 -6.63 -6.19 4.06
N ILE A 177 -6.66 -5.36 5.09
CA ILE A 177 -7.18 -3.98 4.97
C ILE A 177 -6.01 -3.06 4.58
N LYS A 178 -6.27 -2.15 3.64
CA LYS A 178 -5.37 -1.04 3.33
C LYS A 178 -5.12 -0.18 4.60
N PRO A 179 -3.91 0.35 4.81
CA PRO A 179 -3.73 1.44 5.77
C PRO A 179 -4.61 2.62 5.34
N ASP A 180 -5.19 3.32 6.33
CA ASP A 180 -5.87 4.59 6.09
C ASP A 180 -4.86 5.72 5.87
N SER A 181 -3.66 5.61 6.46
CA SER A 181 -2.60 6.60 6.28
C SER A 181 -1.22 5.95 6.16
N LEU A 182 -0.53 6.26 5.06
CA LEU A 182 0.86 5.84 4.79
C LEU A 182 1.65 6.97 4.12
N ALA A 183 2.97 6.92 4.24
CA ALA A 183 3.89 7.76 3.48
C ALA A 183 4.88 6.88 2.70
N ILE A 184 5.20 7.30 1.48
CA ILE A 184 6.31 6.78 0.68
C ILE A 184 7.40 7.86 0.70
N LEU A 185 8.62 7.47 1.03
CA LEU A 185 9.81 8.30 1.06
C LEU A 185 10.85 7.69 0.11
N LYS A 186 11.74 8.52 -0.41
CA LYS A 186 12.90 8.10 -1.20
C LYS A 186 14.21 8.62 -0.62
N SER A 187 15.30 7.92 -0.93
CA SER A 187 16.68 8.39 -0.77
C SER A 187 17.32 8.54 -2.15
N MET A 188 18.31 9.42 -2.28
CA MET A 188 19.19 9.54 -3.46
C MET A 188 20.66 9.31 -3.11
N ASP A 189 20.95 8.91 -1.87
CA ASP A 189 22.27 8.89 -1.25
C ASP A 189 22.55 7.60 -0.46
N PHE A 190 21.94 6.50 -0.90
CA PHE A 190 22.09 5.15 -0.33
C PHE A 190 21.58 5.06 1.13
N GLY A 191 20.40 5.64 1.37
CA GLY A 191 19.65 5.54 2.61
C GLY A 191 20.08 6.49 3.73
N ARG A 192 20.98 7.47 3.45
CA ARG A 192 21.48 8.42 4.46
C ARG A 192 20.46 9.51 4.76
N THR A 193 19.90 10.14 3.72
CA THR A 193 18.80 11.11 3.82
C THR A 193 17.53 10.56 3.19
N TRP A 194 16.39 11.08 3.68
CA TRP A 194 15.07 10.59 3.31
C TRP A 194 14.15 11.77 3.04
N GLN A 195 13.68 11.89 1.80
CA GLN A 195 12.74 12.93 1.38
C GLN A 195 11.35 12.32 1.13
N PRO A 196 10.26 13.03 1.46
CA PRO A 196 8.90 12.59 1.12
C PRO A 196 8.73 12.43 -0.39
N PHE A 197 8.03 11.37 -0.80
CA PHE A 197 7.77 11.07 -2.21
C PHE A 197 6.26 11.09 -2.50
N GLN A 198 5.44 10.49 -1.63
CA GLN A 198 3.97 10.54 -1.70
C GLN A 198 3.35 10.31 -0.32
N TYR A 199 2.25 11.02 -0.02
CA TYR A 199 1.42 10.75 1.16
C TYR A 199 0.05 10.22 0.76
N TYR A 200 -0.48 9.28 1.53
CA TYR A 200 -1.88 8.89 1.47
C TYR A 200 -2.51 9.01 2.85
N SER A 201 -3.68 9.65 2.94
CA SER A 201 -4.47 9.75 4.19
C SER A 201 -5.91 10.18 3.91
N SER A 202 -6.88 9.70 4.68
CA SER A 202 -8.21 10.33 4.74
C SER A 202 -8.23 11.69 5.46
N GLN A 203 -7.18 12.02 6.20
CA GLN A 203 -7.06 13.22 7.03
C GLN A 203 -5.69 13.89 6.80
N CYS A 204 -5.35 14.10 5.52
CA CYS A 204 -4.09 14.73 5.07
C CYS A 204 -3.67 15.94 5.90
N ARG A 205 -4.61 16.85 6.19
CA ARG A 205 -4.35 18.09 6.94
C ARG A 205 -4.02 17.85 8.42
N GLN A 206 -4.59 16.82 9.03
CA GLN A 206 -4.41 16.52 10.45
C GLN A 206 -3.16 15.67 10.70
N ILE A 207 -2.81 14.77 9.78
CA ILE A 207 -1.69 13.82 9.96
C ILE A 207 -0.38 14.35 9.36
N TYR A 208 -0.44 14.98 8.18
CA TYR A 208 0.74 15.44 7.44
C TYR A 208 0.79 16.96 7.27
N GLY A 209 -0.16 17.72 7.83
CA GLY A 209 -0.25 19.18 7.65
C GLY A 209 -0.67 19.63 6.24
N ARG A 210 -0.79 18.70 5.29
CA ARG A 210 -0.95 18.95 3.85
C ARG A 210 -2.42 18.99 3.43
N PRO A 211 -2.81 19.86 2.48
CA PRO A 211 -4.12 19.77 1.84
C PRO A 211 -4.30 18.42 1.11
N ASN A 212 -5.57 18.01 0.93
CA ASN A 212 -5.93 16.79 0.21
C ASN A 212 -6.02 17.08 -1.30
N ARG A 213 -5.37 16.28 -2.14
CA ARG A 213 -5.36 16.36 -3.62
C ARG A 213 -4.94 17.72 -4.20
N GLU A 214 -4.06 18.44 -3.52
CA GLU A 214 -3.50 19.70 -4.02
C GLU A 214 -2.78 19.53 -5.36
N THR A 215 -2.90 20.54 -6.21
CA THR A 215 -2.32 20.60 -7.56
C THR A 215 -0.89 21.12 -7.50
N ILE A 216 0.05 20.33 -8.02
CA ILE A 216 1.44 20.78 -8.24
C ILE A 216 1.46 21.84 -9.34
N GLN A 217 2.16 22.92 -9.07
CA GLN A 217 2.49 23.99 -9.99
C GLN A 217 3.92 23.76 -10.53
N LYS A 218 4.28 24.46 -11.60
CA LYS A 218 5.63 24.34 -12.21
C LYS A 218 6.76 24.76 -11.25
N SER A 219 6.45 25.54 -10.21
CA SER A 219 7.40 25.99 -9.17
C SER A 219 7.68 24.96 -8.09
N ASN A 220 6.78 24.00 -7.84
CA ASN A 220 6.92 22.97 -6.78
C ASN A 220 6.84 21.53 -7.32
N GLU A 221 7.42 21.30 -8.50
CA GLU A 221 7.45 19.99 -9.17
C GLU A 221 8.25 18.89 -8.45
N GLN A 222 8.91 19.21 -7.33
CA GLN A 222 9.55 18.25 -6.43
C GLN A 222 8.78 18.06 -5.10
N GLU A 223 7.54 18.55 -5.01
CA GLU A 223 6.73 18.41 -3.80
C GLU A 223 5.94 17.08 -3.76
N ALA A 224 5.84 16.50 -2.55
CA ALA A 224 5.05 15.31 -2.27
C ALA A 224 3.60 15.69 -1.91
N ARG A 225 2.65 15.26 -2.75
CA ARG A 225 1.22 15.46 -2.50
C ARG A 225 0.70 14.56 -1.39
N CYS A 226 -0.46 14.90 -0.84
CA CYS A 226 -1.29 13.99 -0.05
C CYS A 226 -2.63 13.70 -0.73
N THR A 227 -3.08 12.45 -0.72
CA THR A 227 -4.37 12.05 -1.31
C THR A 227 -5.06 10.90 -0.57
N ASP A 228 -6.38 10.95 -0.49
CA ASP A 228 -7.25 9.87 0.00
C ASP A 228 -7.67 8.88 -1.12
N SER A 229 -7.18 9.02 -2.36
CA SER A 229 -7.61 8.23 -3.53
C SER A 229 -7.54 6.72 -3.32
N HIS A 230 -6.57 6.25 -2.54
CA HIS A 230 -6.39 4.83 -2.16
C HIS A 230 -7.64 4.17 -1.55
N LYS A 231 -8.59 4.94 -1.01
CA LYS A 231 -9.86 4.46 -0.42
C LYS A 231 -10.97 4.18 -1.43
N TYR A 232 -10.93 4.81 -2.60
CA TYR A 232 -12.08 4.87 -3.53
C TYR A 232 -11.95 3.92 -4.73
N ASP A 233 -10.84 3.19 -4.81
CA ASP A 233 -10.58 2.16 -5.82
C ASP A 233 -11.30 0.85 -5.47
N GLY A 234 -12.44 0.58 -6.12
CA GLY A 234 -13.18 -0.68 -6.01
C GLY A 234 -14.69 -0.54 -5.88
N GLY A 235 -15.37 -0.07 -6.94
CA GLY A 235 -16.82 -0.04 -7.02
C GLY A 235 -17.46 -1.41 -7.28
N SER A 236 -17.35 -2.36 -6.35
CA SER A 236 -18.27 -3.51 -6.26
C SER A 236 -18.28 -4.14 -4.87
N ASN A 237 -19.44 -4.65 -4.47
CA ASN A 237 -19.53 -5.56 -3.34
C ASN A 237 -18.66 -6.80 -3.64
N MET A 238 -17.77 -7.17 -2.71
CA MET A 238 -16.75 -8.22 -2.82
C MET A 238 -15.43 -7.92 -3.58
N ALA A 239 -14.90 -6.70 -3.54
CA ALA A 239 -13.44 -6.51 -3.39
C ALA A 239 -13.07 -5.09 -2.92
N ARG A 240 -12.64 -4.95 -1.65
CA ARG A 240 -11.84 -3.78 -1.26
C ARG A 240 -10.60 -3.77 -2.15
N GLY A 241 -10.43 -2.77 -3.03
CA GLY A 241 -9.32 -2.73 -3.98
C GLY A 241 -8.00 -2.93 -3.24
N SER A 242 -7.20 -3.90 -3.68
CA SER A 242 -6.07 -4.43 -2.89
C SER A 242 -4.71 -3.83 -3.27
N ARG A 243 -4.70 -2.74 -4.05
CA ARG A 243 -3.50 -2.08 -4.56
C ARG A 243 -3.50 -0.59 -4.19
N ILE A 244 -2.30 -0.06 -3.91
CA ILE A 244 -2.02 1.39 -3.85
C ILE A 244 -0.87 1.62 -4.83
N ALA A 245 -1.10 2.42 -5.86
CA ALA A 245 -0.07 2.77 -6.83
C ALA A 245 0.18 4.28 -6.78
N PHE A 246 1.45 4.65 -6.78
CA PHE A 246 1.97 6.00 -6.89
C PHE A 246 2.72 6.11 -8.22
N SER A 247 2.23 6.93 -9.14
CA SER A 247 2.95 7.29 -10.37
C SER A 247 3.73 8.59 -10.11
N THR A 248 5.05 8.56 -10.38
CA THR A 248 5.96 9.63 -9.93
C THR A 248 5.70 10.96 -10.62
N LEU A 249 5.35 10.92 -11.90
CA LEU A 249 5.07 12.08 -12.77
C LEU A 249 3.58 12.51 -12.75
N GLU A 250 2.72 11.83 -11.99
CA GLU A 250 1.27 12.10 -12.00
C GLU A 250 0.94 13.54 -11.60
N GLY A 251 0.26 14.25 -12.50
CA GLY A 251 -0.16 15.63 -12.31
C GLY A 251 0.99 16.64 -12.26
N ARG A 252 2.22 16.31 -12.68
CA ARG A 252 3.34 17.27 -12.75
C ARG A 252 3.34 17.96 -14.13
N PRO A 253 3.26 19.30 -14.21
CA PRO A 253 3.12 20.03 -15.49
C PRO A 253 4.14 19.65 -16.57
N SER A 254 5.44 19.60 -16.23
CA SER A 254 6.52 19.29 -17.18
C SER A 254 6.73 17.79 -17.44
N ALA A 255 5.82 16.92 -17.00
CA ALA A 255 5.92 15.47 -17.28
C ALA A 255 5.92 15.13 -18.78
N ARG A 256 5.35 15.98 -19.64
CA ARG A 256 5.39 15.83 -21.10
C ARG A 256 6.76 16.14 -21.70
N ASP A 257 7.53 17.02 -21.04
CA ASP A 257 8.83 17.51 -21.50
C ASP A 257 9.96 16.97 -20.59
N PHE A 258 9.77 15.76 -20.04
CA PHE A 258 10.62 15.14 -19.01
C PHE A 258 12.12 15.14 -19.37
N ASP A 259 12.45 14.86 -20.64
CA ASP A 259 13.83 14.86 -21.15
C ASP A 259 14.55 16.22 -21.02
N SER A 260 13.79 17.31 -20.94
CA SER A 260 14.31 18.67 -20.70
C SER A 260 14.24 19.11 -19.22
N SER A 261 13.46 18.40 -18.40
CA SER A 261 13.12 18.82 -17.03
C SER A 261 14.03 18.17 -15.99
N LYS A 262 15.15 18.84 -15.67
CA LYS A 262 16.07 18.42 -14.60
C LYS A 262 15.38 18.22 -13.25
N SER A 263 14.44 19.09 -12.90
CA SER A 263 13.66 18.98 -11.66
C SER A 263 12.89 17.67 -11.57
N LEU A 264 12.35 17.18 -12.70
CA LEU A 264 11.63 15.92 -12.76
C LEU A 264 12.57 14.71 -12.87
N GLN A 265 13.71 14.82 -13.53
CA GLN A 265 14.75 13.78 -13.57
C GLN A 265 15.27 13.49 -12.14
N GLU A 266 15.60 14.55 -11.39
CA GLU A 266 15.93 14.45 -9.95
C GLU A 266 14.75 13.95 -9.11
N TRP A 267 13.51 14.33 -9.44
CA TRP A 267 12.32 13.85 -8.74
C TRP A 267 12.12 12.33 -8.91
N VAL A 268 12.30 11.78 -10.10
CA VAL A 268 12.14 10.32 -10.31
C VAL A 268 13.34 9.53 -9.79
N THR A 269 14.53 10.13 -9.68
CA THR A 269 15.75 9.43 -9.24
C THR A 269 15.67 8.99 -7.77
N ALA A 270 15.98 7.72 -7.49
CA ALA A 270 16.11 7.16 -6.15
C ALA A 270 17.13 6.01 -6.07
N THR A 271 17.76 5.84 -4.91
CA THR A 271 18.60 4.67 -4.56
C THR A 271 17.87 3.69 -3.63
N ASP A 272 16.94 4.20 -2.83
CA ASP A 272 16.19 3.42 -1.83
C ASP A 272 14.80 4.01 -1.67
N ILE A 273 13.83 3.15 -1.33
CA ILE A 273 12.45 3.52 -1.05
C ILE A 273 12.05 3.02 0.34
N ARG A 274 11.40 3.89 1.11
CA ARG A 274 10.85 3.56 2.43
C ARG A 274 9.36 3.84 2.46
N VAL A 275 8.58 2.84 2.85
CA VAL A 275 7.14 2.97 3.09
C VAL A 275 6.88 2.95 4.59
N ILE A 276 6.18 3.96 5.10
CA ILE A 276 5.87 4.15 6.52
C ILE A 276 4.36 4.11 6.70
N PHE A 277 3.87 3.11 7.43
CA PHE A 277 2.47 2.95 7.76
C PHE A 277 2.16 3.68 9.08
N HIS A 278 1.33 4.71 9.01
CA HIS A 278 1.02 5.61 10.14
C HIS A 278 -0.34 5.29 10.79
N ARG A 279 -1.34 4.90 9.99
CA ARG A 279 -2.68 4.56 10.51
C ARG A 279 -3.34 3.46 9.70
N LEU A 280 -3.96 2.53 10.41
CA LEU A 280 -4.77 1.46 9.83
C LEU A 280 -6.23 1.91 9.66
N GLN A 281 -6.88 1.48 8.57
CA GLN A 281 -8.28 1.76 8.33
C GLN A 281 -9.15 0.87 9.23
N MET A 282 -10.05 1.48 10.00
CA MET A 282 -11.09 0.74 10.73
C MET A 282 -12.28 0.47 9.78
N PRO A 283 -12.90 -0.73 9.82
CA PRO A 283 -14.11 -1.03 9.04
C PRO A 283 -15.25 -0.03 9.33
N GLN A 284 -15.95 0.42 8.28
CA GLN A 284 -16.95 1.49 8.37
C GLN A 284 -18.38 1.03 8.76
N ASP A 285 -18.56 -0.23 9.18
CA ASP A 285 -19.86 -0.84 9.56
C ASP A 285 -20.44 -0.30 10.89
N VAL A 286 -20.11 0.94 11.23
CA VAL A 286 -20.54 1.71 12.42
C VAL A 286 -20.96 3.15 12.06
N ALA A 287 -20.94 3.54 10.78
CA ALA A 287 -21.09 4.94 10.34
C ALA A 287 -22.30 5.20 9.41
N ALA A 288 -23.24 4.27 9.28
CA ALA A 288 -24.49 4.47 8.55
C ALA A 288 -25.63 3.70 9.20
N TYR A 289 -26.43 4.39 10.01
CA TYR A 289 -27.86 4.19 10.16
C TYR A 289 -28.43 5.50 10.69
N ASP A 290 -29.29 6.11 9.87
CA ASP A 290 -29.82 7.46 10.08
C ASP A 290 -30.66 7.58 11.35
N ASP A 291 -30.96 8.82 11.71
CA ASP A 291 -31.79 9.13 12.86
C ASP A 291 -33.24 8.69 12.64
N ASP A 292 -33.72 7.84 13.54
CA ASP A 292 -35.06 7.97 14.09
C ASP A 292 -35.11 7.52 15.57
N ASP A 293 -35.92 8.26 16.31
CA ASP A 293 -36.64 8.03 17.56
C ASP A 293 -35.95 7.61 18.90
N ASP A 294 -36.57 8.13 19.95
CA ASP A 294 -36.15 8.47 21.31
C ASP A 294 -35.81 7.31 22.30
N GLY A 295 -34.93 6.37 21.90
CA GLY A 295 -34.50 5.22 22.74
C GLY A 295 -33.06 5.25 23.28
N LYS A 296 -32.33 6.36 23.10
CA LYS A 296 -30.88 6.31 22.76
C LYS A 296 -29.85 6.57 23.88
N MET A 297 -30.14 6.39 25.18
CA MET A 297 -29.10 6.51 26.24
C MET A 297 -28.46 5.15 26.62
N ARG A 298 -29.24 4.19 27.14
CA ARG A 298 -28.70 2.88 27.61
C ARG A 298 -28.20 2.00 26.46
N THR A 299 -28.82 2.10 25.29
CA THR A 299 -28.44 1.34 24.09
C THR A 299 -27.17 1.88 23.46
N THR A 300 -26.98 3.19 23.44
CA THR A 300 -25.77 3.86 22.94
C THR A 300 -24.57 3.56 23.82
N MET A 301 -24.71 3.61 25.15
CA MET A 301 -23.61 3.23 26.05
C MET A 301 -23.23 1.74 25.96
N ARG A 302 -24.21 0.85 25.72
CA ARG A 302 -23.96 -0.58 25.42
C ARG A 302 -23.33 -0.81 24.04
N ARG A 303 -23.71 -0.05 23.01
CA ARG A 303 -23.06 -0.06 21.68
C ARG A 303 -21.64 0.52 21.77
N MET A 304 -21.43 1.63 22.49
CA MET A 304 -20.12 2.23 22.72
C MET A 304 -19.19 1.26 23.47
N LYS A 305 -19.67 0.58 24.52
CA LYS A 305 -18.92 -0.53 25.15
C LYS A 305 -18.62 -1.66 24.17
N ARG A 306 -19.54 -2.06 23.29
CA ARG A 306 -19.24 -3.07 22.23
C ARG A 306 -18.28 -2.57 21.16
N ILE A 307 -18.28 -1.27 20.84
CA ILE A 307 -17.36 -0.64 19.88
C ILE A 307 -15.97 -0.52 20.50
N VAL A 308 -15.86 -0.07 21.75
CA VAL A 308 -14.60 -0.05 22.51
C VAL A 308 -14.09 -1.47 22.77
N GLN A 309 -14.96 -2.45 23.06
CA GLN A 309 -14.58 -3.86 23.16
C GLN A 309 -14.10 -4.39 21.81
N LYS A 310 -14.81 -4.14 20.71
CA LYS A 310 -14.36 -4.49 19.35
C LYS A 310 -13.08 -3.74 18.97
N MET A 311 -12.87 -2.51 19.40
CA MET A 311 -11.60 -1.80 19.24
C MET A 311 -10.51 -2.49 20.04
N MET A 312 -10.68 -2.80 21.32
CA MET A 312 -9.65 -3.51 22.11
C MET A 312 -9.35 -4.91 21.56
N THR A 313 -10.36 -5.67 21.13
CA THR A 313 -10.18 -6.98 20.50
C THR A 313 -9.56 -6.87 19.09
N MET A 314 -9.92 -5.84 18.30
CA MET A 314 -9.27 -5.58 17.01
C MET A 314 -7.91 -4.90 17.14
N ILE A 315 -7.58 -4.20 18.22
CA ILE A 315 -6.24 -3.63 18.45
C ILE A 315 -5.22 -4.78 18.55
N CYS A 316 -5.60 -5.93 19.14
CA CYS A 316 -4.83 -7.19 19.03
C CYS A 316 -4.82 -7.86 17.63
N CYS A 317 -5.54 -7.33 16.65
CA CYS A 317 -5.73 -7.95 15.32
C CYS A 317 -5.55 -7.00 14.11
N THR A 318 -5.37 -5.69 14.32
CA THR A 318 -5.27 -4.71 13.22
C THR A 318 -3.84 -4.75 12.71
N ARG A 319 -3.66 -5.30 11.50
CA ARG A 319 -2.34 -5.71 11.00
C ARG A 319 -2.04 -5.10 9.66
N ILE A 320 -0.76 -4.78 9.47
CA ILE A 320 -0.22 -4.33 8.20
C ILE A 320 0.26 -5.58 7.46
N ILE A 321 -0.43 -5.91 6.37
CA ILE A 321 -0.11 -7.03 5.49
C ILE A 321 0.15 -6.47 4.08
N ALA A 322 1.29 -5.81 3.93
CA ALA A 322 1.79 -5.46 2.61
C ALA A 322 2.29 -6.73 1.93
N ARG A 323 1.86 -6.96 0.69
CA ARG A 323 2.16 -8.17 -0.08
C ARG A 323 3.30 -8.00 -1.06
N ARG A 324 3.45 -6.80 -1.63
CA ARG A 324 4.40 -6.59 -2.72
C ARG A 324 4.79 -5.14 -2.83
N ILE A 325 6.07 -4.86 -2.97
CA ILE A 325 6.54 -3.59 -3.53
C ILE A 325 6.99 -3.90 -4.97
N THR A 326 6.39 -3.22 -5.95
CA THR A 326 6.77 -3.31 -7.36
C THR A 326 7.12 -1.91 -7.82
N MET A 327 8.30 -1.75 -8.40
CA MET A 327 8.80 -0.45 -8.86
C MET A 327 9.36 -0.63 -10.26
N ILE A 328 8.70 -0.01 -11.23
CA ILE A 328 9.16 0.00 -12.62
C ILE A 328 9.84 1.34 -12.90
N ILE A 329 10.89 1.23 -13.70
CA ILE A 329 11.85 2.24 -14.15
C ILE A 329 11.66 2.43 -15.66
N PRO A 330 11.92 3.64 -16.21
CA PRO A 330 11.83 3.90 -17.65
C PRO A 330 12.96 3.26 -18.46
#